data_AF-A0A2G6KHL9-F1
#
_entry.id   AF-A0A2G6KHL9-F1
#
_cell.length_a   1.000
_cell.length_b   1.000
_cell.length_c   1.000
_cell.angle_alpha   90.00
_cell.angle_beta   90.00
_cell.angle_gamma   90.00
#
_symmetry.space_group_name_H-M   'P 1'
#
loop_
_entity.id
_entity.type
_entity.pdbx_description
1 polymer ?
#
loop_
_entity_poly.entity_id
_entity_poly.type
_entity_poly.pdbx_seq_one_letter_code
_entity_poly.pdbx_strand_id
1 'polypeptide(L)'
;MILTLSIGVCSAEKAVVTFAQGQPNAVEAGIMQELFDEFMAENPDIEVKVLAGPQSATDLLGLYLQFFEAKSSEVDVLQIDVIWPGDLANNLLDLYEFDGVKELVKSHFPAIVENNTVDGQLMGIPYYTDAGLLYYRTDLLEKYGYDGPPATWDELEKMAKKIQDGERAENPDFWGFVWQGNAYEGLTCDALEWIKSSGGGSIVEPDGMISINNDEAVGALERAAAWIGEIS
;
A
#
# COMPACT_ATOMS: atom_id res chain seq x y z
N MET A 1 -2.54 -55.30 41.96
CA MET A 1 -1.63 -54.25 41.49
C MET A 1 -1.89 -54.09 40.00
N ILE A 2 -2.76 -53.14 39.63
CA ILE A 2 -3.11 -52.87 38.22
C ILE A 2 -2.25 -51.67 37.81
N LEU A 3 -1.35 -51.92 36.86
CA LEU A 3 -0.48 -50.91 36.26
C LEU A 3 -1.27 -50.27 35.11
N THR A 4 -1.86 -49.09 35.34
CA THR A 4 -2.51 -48.33 34.27
C THR A 4 -1.46 -47.48 33.57
N LEU A 5 -1.13 -47.85 32.34
CA LEU A 5 -0.21 -47.12 31.47
C LEU A 5 -0.94 -45.85 30.99
N SER A 6 -0.54 -44.69 31.51
CA SER A 6 -0.93 -43.40 30.95
C SER A 6 -0.20 -43.22 29.62
N ILE A 7 -0.93 -43.33 28.52
CA ILE A 7 -0.45 -42.83 27.22
C ILE A 7 -0.57 -41.31 27.31
N GLY A 8 0.51 -40.67 27.74
CA GLY A 8 0.67 -39.24 27.55
C GLY A 8 0.74 -38.99 26.05
N VAL A 9 -0.35 -38.49 25.47
CA VAL A 9 -0.32 -37.87 24.16
C VAL A 9 0.56 -36.64 24.32
N CYS A 10 1.82 -36.76 23.89
CA CYS A 10 2.69 -35.61 23.69
C CYS A 10 2.06 -34.83 22.53
N SER A 11 1.23 -33.83 22.84
CA SER A 11 0.86 -32.85 21.83
C SER A 11 2.17 -32.19 21.41
N ALA A 12 2.57 -32.35 20.15
CA ALA A 12 3.63 -31.51 19.60
C ALA A 12 3.25 -30.05 19.86
N GLU A 13 4.19 -29.27 20.36
CA GLU A 13 3.99 -27.84 20.55
C GLU A 13 3.85 -27.21 19.16
N LYS A 14 2.76 -26.47 18.93
CA LYS A 14 2.52 -25.86 17.62
C LYS A 14 3.63 -24.88 17.28
N ALA A 15 4.03 -24.83 16.02
CA ALA A 15 4.87 -23.75 15.53
C ALA A 15 4.04 -22.46 15.54
N VAL A 16 4.51 -21.41 16.22
CA VAL A 16 3.85 -20.10 16.22
C VAL A 16 4.54 -19.23 15.18
N VAL A 17 3.74 -18.65 14.27
CA VAL A 17 4.19 -17.69 13.27
C VAL A 17 3.54 -16.34 13.58
N THR A 18 4.35 -15.32 13.83
CA THR A 18 3.87 -13.94 14.05
C THR A 18 3.90 -13.16 12.74
N PHE A 19 2.73 -12.80 12.24
CA PHE A 19 2.50 -11.96 11.07
C PHE A 19 2.33 -10.51 11.50
N ALA A 20 3.33 -9.67 11.21
CA ALA A 20 3.29 -8.24 11.48
C ALA A 20 2.72 -7.47 10.28
N GLN A 21 1.81 -6.54 10.54
CA GLN A 21 1.15 -5.76 9.50
C GLN A 21 0.78 -4.35 9.95
N GLY A 22 0.41 -3.48 9.00
CA GLY A 22 -0.22 -2.20 9.32
C GLY A 22 -1.57 -2.39 10.02
N GLN A 23 -2.09 -1.35 10.65
CA GLN A 23 -3.41 -1.39 11.29
C GLN A 23 -4.51 -1.56 10.22
N PRO A 24 -5.18 -2.72 10.10
CA PRO A 24 -6.23 -2.91 9.10
C PRO A 24 -7.51 -2.19 9.51
N ASN A 25 -8.36 -1.86 8.54
CA ASN A 25 -9.73 -1.48 8.84
C ASN A 25 -10.57 -2.72 9.26
N ALA A 26 -11.80 -2.50 9.75
CA ALA A 26 -12.62 -3.59 10.29
C ALA A 26 -12.99 -4.66 9.25
N VAL A 27 -13.11 -4.29 7.97
CA VAL A 27 -13.45 -5.24 6.90
C VAL A 27 -12.23 -6.09 6.56
N GLU A 28 -11.08 -5.45 6.35
CA GLU A 28 -9.79 -6.13 6.10
C GLU A 28 -9.44 -7.08 7.24
N ALA A 29 -9.60 -6.64 8.49
CA ALA A 29 -9.34 -7.46 9.67
C ALA A 29 -10.19 -8.74 9.68
N GLY A 30 -11.47 -8.64 9.30
CA GLY A 30 -12.37 -9.78 9.20
C GLY A 30 -11.94 -10.77 8.12
N ILE A 31 -11.65 -10.28 6.92
CA ILE A 31 -11.20 -11.12 5.80
C ILE A 31 -9.87 -11.82 6.13
N MET A 32 -8.91 -11.10 6.72
CA MET A 32 -7.62 -11.70 7.08
C MET A 32 -7.76 -12.76 8.16
N GLN A 33 -8.65 -12.55 9.13
CA GLN A 33 -8.90 -13.58 10.14
C GLN A 33 -9.47 -14.86 9.52
N GLU A 34 -10.41 -14.74 8.57
CA GLU A 34 -10.94 -15.90 7.83
C GLU A 34 -9.83 -16.63 7.07
N LEU A 35 -8.94 -15.91 6.37
CA LEU A 35 -7.80 -16.51 5.66
C LEU A 35 -6.82 -17.23 6.60
N PHE A 36 -6.51 -16.65 7.76
CA PHE A 36 -5.65 -17.31 8.74
C PHE A 36 -6.32 -18.52 9.39
N ASP A 37 -7.62 -18.47 9.63
CA ASP A 37 -8.38 -19.60 10.16
C ASP A 37 -8.42 -20.77 9.16
N GLU A 38 -8.63 -20.49 7.87
CA GLU A 38 -8.52 -21.49 6.80
C GLU A 38 -7.11 -22.09 6.72
N PHE A 39 -6.07 -21.25 6.73
CA PHE A 39 -4.69 -21.70 6.73
C PHE A 39 -4.37 -22.60 7.94
N MET A 40 -4.81 -22.22 9.15
CA MET A 40 -4.59 -23.01 10.37
C MET A 40 -5.41 -24.30 10.39
N ALA A 41 -6.57 -24.33 9.71
CA ALA A 41 -7.35 -25.56 9.55
C ALA A 41 -6.66 -26.57 8.63
N GLU A 42 -6.00 -26.09 7.56
CA GLU A 42 -5.19 -26.91 6.66
C GLU A 42 -3.82 -27.30 7.26
N ASN A 43 -3.30 -26.48 8.18
CA ASN A 43 -2.00 -26.65 8.83
C ASN A 43 -2.17 -26.67 10.37
N PRO A 44 -2.72 -27.75 10.95
CA PRO A 44 -3.11 -27.79 12.36
C PRO A 44 -1.94 -27.66 13.35
N ASP A 45 -0.72 -27.90 12.87
CA ASP A 45 0.53 -27.80 13.63
C ASP A 45 1.09 -26.36 13.66
N ILE A 46 0.45 -25.41 12.96
CA ILE A 46 0.83 -23.99 12.91
C ILE A 46 -0.24 -23.14 13.62
N GLU A 47 0.20 -22.17 14.40
CA GLU A 47 -0.62 -21.10 14.96
C GLU A 47 -0.15 -19.76 14.39
N VAL A 48 -1.06 -18.95 13.85
CA VAL A 48 -0.74 -17.61 13.35
C VAL A 48 -1.15 -16.56 14.39
N LYS A 49 -0.23 -15.66 14.75
CA LYS A 49 -0.51 -14.49 15.57
C LYS A 49 -0.34 -13.23 14.76
N VAL A 50 -1.29 -12.30 14.86
CA VAL A 50 -1.22 -11.02 14.15
C VAL A 50 -0.69 -9.95 15.08
N LEU A 51 0.37 -9.26 14.65
CA LEU A 51 0.87 -8.04 15.27
C LEU A 51 0.45 -6.84 14.42
N ALA A 52 -0.60 -6.13 14.86
CA ALA A 52 -1.03 -4.89 14.22
C ALA A 52 -0.13 -3.72 14.67
N GLY A 53 0.53 -3.10 13.70
CA GLY A 53 1.37 -1.91 13.86
C GLY A 53 0.63 -0.60 13.58
N PRO A 54 1.37 0.52 13.43
CA PRO A 54 0.78 1.82 13.10
C PRO A 54 0.01 1.83 11.77
N GLN A 55 -0.88 2.80 11.61
CA GLN A 55 -1.59 3.05 10.34
C GLN A 55 -0.73 3.78 9.31
N SER A 56 0.16 4.66 9.76
CA SER A 56 1.10 5.38 8.89
C SER A 56 2.19 4.42 8.39
N ALA A 57 2.40 4.35 7.08
CA ALA A 57 3.49 3.59 6.48
C ALA A 57 4.86 4.04 7.04
N THR A 58 5.06 5.35 7.20
CA THR A 58 6.30 5.91 7.79
C THR A 58 6.56 5.38 9.20
N ASP A 59 5.53 5.32 10.05
CA ASP A 59 5.68 4.85 11.43
C ASP A 59 5.84 3.31 11.48
N LEU A 60 5.16 2.60 10.59
CA LEU A 60 5.29 1.14 10.45
C LEU A 60 6.70 0.73 10.02
N LEU A 61 7.29 1.44 9.04
CA LEU A 61 8.70 1.24 8.68
C LEU A 61 9.62 1.46 9.87
N GLY A 62 9.40 2.53 10.64
CA GLY A 62 10.15 2.82 11.86
C GLY A 62 10.05 1.72 12.92
N LEU A 63 8.90 1.05 13.04
CA LEU A 63 8.73 -0.13 13.89
C LEU A 63 9.53 -1.33 13.38
N TYR A 64 9.48 -1.61 12.08
CA TYR A 64 10.22 -2.73 11.48
C TYR A 64 11.74 -2.56 11.59
N LEU A 65 12.24 -1.34 11.37
CA LEU A 65 13.66 -1.03 11.56
C LEU A 65 14.12 -1.29 13.01
N GLN A 66 13.27 -1.03 14.01
CA GLN A 66 13.57 -1.38 15.41
C GLN A 66 13.67 -2.89 15.63
N PHE A 67 12.79 -3.69 15.02
CA PHE A 67 12.88 -5.15 15.08
C PHE A 67 14.18 -5.66 14.45
N PHE A 68 14.56 -5.13 13.28
CA PHE A 68 15.79 -5.52 12.59
C PHE A 68 17.05 -5.11 13.36
N GLU A 69 17.10 -3.89 13.89
CA GLU A 69 18.26 -3.44 14.68
C GLU A 69 18.43 -4.24 15.98
N ALA A 70 17.33 -4.63 16.62
CA ALA A 70 17.35 -5.52 17.77
C ALA A 70 17.64 -6.99 17.42
N LYS A 71 17.64 -7.35 16.12
CA LYS A 71 17.63 -8.75 15.64
C LYS A 71 16.55 -9.57 16.34
N SER A 72 15.37 -8.95 16.47
CA SER A 72 14.24 -9.53 17.18
C SER A 72 13.75 -10.80 16.48
N SER A 73 13.39 -11.80 17.27
CA SER A 73 12.69 -13.00 16.81
C SER A 73 11.19 -12.94 17.12
N GLU A 74 10.64 -11.76 17.40
CA GLU A 74 9.23 -11.58 17.73
C GLU A 74 8.31 -11.61 16.51
N VAL A 75 8.86 -11.38 15.30
CA VAL A 75 8.12 -11.34 14.04
C VAL A 75 8.76 -12.29 13.02
N ASP A 76 7.93 -13.00 12.28
CA ASP A 76 8.36 -14.02 11.30
C ASP A 76 7.99 -13.61 9.87
N VAL A 77 6.82 -13.01 9.69
CA VAL A 77 6.31 -12.53 8.40
C VAL A 77 5.96 -11.05 8.54
N LEU A 78 6.39 -10.24 7.58
CA LEU A 78 6.16 -8.80 7.56
C LEU A 78 5.35 -8.42 6.32
N GLN A 79 4.24 -7.73 6.50
CA GLN A 79 3.60 -7.00 5.42
C GLN A 79 4.40 -5.72 5.15
N ILE A 80 5.14 -5.69 4.04
CA ILE A 80 5.97 -4.55 3.67
C ILE A 80 5.31 -3.73 2.56
N ASP A 81 5.50 -2.42 2.58
CA ASP A 81 5.08 -1.51 1.51
C ASP A 81 5.88 -1.81 0.22
N VAL A 82 5.30 -1.50 -0.94
CA VAL A 82 5.88 -1.70 -2.27
C VAL A 82 7.19 -0.94 -2.45
N ILE A 83 7.41 0.17 -1.73
CA ILE A 83 8.65 0.94 -1.80
C ILE A 83 9.79 0.39 -0.91
N TRP A 84 9.50 -0.53 0.02
CA TRP A 84 10.48 -1.02 0.99
C TRP A 84 11.39 -2.19 0.58
N PRO A 85 11.14 -2.98 -0.49
CA PRO A 85 12.02 -4.10 -0.85
C PRO A 85 13.49 -3.69 -0.95
N GLY A 86 13.79 -2.55 -1.59
CA GLY A 86 15.15 -2.03 -1.74
C GLY A 86 15.81 -1.69 -0.39
N ASP A 87 15.10 -0.96 0.47
CA ASP A 87 15.61 -0.52 1.77
C ASP A 87 15.79 -1.66 2.77
N LEU A 88 14.91 -2.66 2.70
CA LEU A 88 14.86 -3.76 3.65
C LEU A 88 15.61 -5.01 3.18
N ALA A 89 16.14 -5.03 1.95
CA ALA A 89 16.70 -6.24 1.34
C ALA A 89 17.71 -7.00 2.23
N ASN A 90 18.58 -6.27 2.93
CA ASN A 90 19.58 -6.86 3.82
C ASN A 90 19.01 -7.56 5.07
N ASN A 91 17.72 -7.39 5.36
CA ASN A 91 17.04 -7.95 6.53
C ASN A 91 15.98 -9.00 6.16
N LEU A 92 15.76 -9.25 4.86
CA LEU A 92 14.74 -10.15 4.34
C LEU A 92 15.39 -11.41 3.74
N LEU A 93 14.62 -12.49 3.67
CA LEU A 93 15.04 -13.73 3.03
C LEU A 93 14.86 -13.62 1.51
N ASP A 94 15.76 -14.23 0.75
CA ASP A 94 15.55 -14.45 -0.68
C ASP A 94 14.51 -15.54 -0.88
N LEU A 95 13.30 -15.14 -1.25
CA LEU A 95 12.18 -16.06 -1.41
C LEU A 95 12.35 -16.98 -2.64
N TYR A 96 13.22 -16.64 -3.60
CA TYR A 96 13.52 -17.53 -4.72
C TYR A 96 14.26 -18.81 -4.31
N GLU A 97 14.80 -18.88 -3.09
CA GLU A 97 15.42 -20.08 -2.53
C GLU A 97 14.42 -21.16 -2.11
N PHE A 98 13.13 -20.81 -1.98
CA PHE A 98 12.09 -21.74 -1.56
C PHE A 98 11.38 -22.40 -2.74
N ASP A 99 11.04 -23.68 -2.57
CA ASP A 99 10.40 -24.48 -3.61
C ASP A 99 9.05 -23.89 -4.03
N GLY A 100 8.80 -23.90 -5.34
CA GLY A 100 7.53 -23.42 -5.92
C GLY A 100 7.42 -21.90 -6.11
N VAL A 101 8.24 -21.08 -5.44
CA VAL A 101 8.13 -19.61 -5.51
C VAL A 101 8.35 -19.09 -6.94
N LYS A 102 9.31 -19.66 -7.68
CA LYS A 102 9.56 -19.27 -9.09
C LYS A 102 8.39 -19.55 -10.03
N GLU A 103 7.55 -20.55 -9.74
CA GLU A 103 6.33 -20.80 -10.50
C GLU A 103 5.18 -19.92 -10.00
N LEU A 104 5.09 -19.72 -8.68
CA LEU A 104 4.09 -18.84 -8.06
C LEU A 104 4.17 -17.42 -8.64
N VAL A 105 5.34 -16.81 -8.70
CA VAL A 105 5.47 -15.41 -9.17
C VAL A 105 4.98 -15.20 -10.61
N LYS A 106 4.89 -16.26 -11.43
CA LYS A 106 4.37 -16.16 -12.81
C LYS A 106 2.87 -15.89 -12.87
N SER A 107 2.12 -16.12 -11.80
CA SER A 107 0.70 -15.76 -11.71
C SER A 107 0.48 -14.31 -11.29
N HIS A 108 1.54 -13.58 -10.93
CA HIS A 108 1.49 -12.18 -10.51
C HIS A 108 1.89 -11.22 -11.66
N PHE A 109 1.58 -9.94 -11.48
CA PHE A 109 1.98 -8.90 -12.43
C PHE A 109 3.52 -8.80 -12.48
N PRO A 110 4.14 -8.90 -13.67
CA PRO A 110 5.60 -8.87 -13.80
C PRO A 110 6.25 -7.63 -13.18
N ALA A 111 5.61 -6.46 -13.31
CA ALA A 111 6.12 -5.21 -12.76
C ALA A 111 6.23 -5.23 -11.22
N ILE A 112 5.30 -5.89 -10.53
CA ILE A 112 5.34 -5.98 -9.06
C ILE A 112 6.40 -6.99 -8.62
N VAL A 113 6.53 -8.10 -9.35
CA VAL A 113 7.60 -9.08 -9.10
C VAL A 113 8.98 -8.45 -9.31
N GLU A 114 9.14 -7.63 -10.36
CA GLU A 114 10.35 -6.86 -10.63
C GLU A 114 10.65 -5.88 -9.50
N ASN A 115 9.65 -5.09 -9.06
CA ASN A 115 9.78 -4.18 -7.92
C ASN A 115 10.25 -4.89 -6.64
N ASN A 116 9.71 -6.08 -6.38
CA ASN A 116 10.06 -6.87 -5.19
C ASN A 116 11.39 -7.62 -5.33
N THR A 117 12.03 -7.57 -6.51
CA THR A 117 13.30 -8.25 -6.78
C THR A 117 14.46 -7.25 -6.69
N VAL A 118 15.32 -7.41 -5.70
CA VAL A 118 16.48 -6.54 -5.46
C VAL A 118 17.75 -7.35 -5.67
N ASP A 119 18.64 -6.89 -6.55
CA ASP A 119 19.89 -7.59 -6.90
C ASP A 119 19.69 -9.07 -7.28
N GLY A 120 18.55 -9.38 -7.89
CA GLY A 120 18.18 -10.74 -8.33
C GLY A 120 17.54 -11.63 -7.25
N GLN A 121 17.35 -11.11 -6.03
CA GLN A 121 16.74 -11.81 -4.91
C GLN A 121 15.30 -11.32 -4.69
N LEU A 122 14.35 -12.22 -4.42
CA LEU A 122 12.95 -11.84 -4.20
C LEU A 122 12.70 -11.52 -2.74
N MET A 123 12.49 -10.25 -2.41
CA MET A 123 12.34 -9.76 -1.03
C MET A 123 10.91 -9.86 -0.50
N GLY A 124 9.92 -10.11 -1.37
CA GLY A 124 8.53 -10.23 -0.97
C GLY A 124 7.65 -10.83 -2.06
N ILE A 125 6.61 -11.57 -1.67
CA ILE A 125 5.59 -12.07 -2.58
C ILE A 125 4.49 -11.01 -2.70
N PRO A 126 4.04 -10.65 -3.92
CA PRO A 126 2.92 -9.72 -4.07
C PRO A 126 1.67 -10.25 -3.35
N TYR A 127 1.14 -9.46 -2.42
CA TYR A 127 -0.04 -9.83 -1.63
C TYR A 127 -1.32 -9.22 -2.23
N TYR A 128 -1.33 -7.90 -2.37
CA TYR A 128 -2.30 -7.12 -3.14
C TYR A 128 -1.57 -5.93 -3.78
N THR A 129 -2.27 -5.16 -4.61
CA THR A 129 -1.72 -3.95 -5.23
C THR A 129 -2.78 -2.87 -5.27
N ASP A 130 -2.33 -1.63 -5.23
CA ASP A 130 -3.14 -0.44 -5.45
C ASP A 130 -2.50 0.47 -6.49
N ALA A 131 -3.27 1.43 -6.96
CA ALA A 131 -2.81 2.54 -7.80
C ALA A 131 -3.69 3.76 -7.51
N GLY A 132 -3.16 4.96 -7.73
CA GLY A 132 -3.95 6.18 -7.71
C GLY A 132 -5.08 6.12 -8.72
N LEU A 133 -6.30 6.39 -8.27
CA LEU A 133 -7.51 6.40 -9.08
C LEU A 133 -8.32 7.66 -8.81
N LEU A 134 -8.95 8.19 -9.86
CA LEU A 134 -9.90 9.27 -9.72
C LEU A 134 -11.30 8.72 -9.39
N TYR A 135 -11.75 8.98 -8.17
CA TYR A 135 -13.15 8.79 -7.78
C TYR A 135 -13.95 10.05 -8.08
N TYR A 136 -15.16 9.88 -8.63
CA TYR A 136 -16.01 11.00 -9.01
C TYR A 136 -17.49 10.69 -8.79
N ARG A 137 -18.29 11.75 -8.60
CA ARG A 137 -19.74 11.67 -8.39
C ARG A 137 -20.47 11.71 -9.73
N THR A 138 -20.82 10.54 -10.26
CA THR A 138 -21.52 10.39 -11.55
C THR A 138 -22.81 11.20 -11.63
N ASP A 139 -23.58 11.25 -10.55
CA ASP A 139 -24.82 12.00 -10.45
C ASP A 139 -24.61 13.52 -10.51
N LEU A 140 -23.50 14.02 -9.96
CA LEU A 140 -23.14 15.43 -10.08
C LEU A 140 -22.59 15.76 -11.47
N LEU A 141 -21.82 14.86 -12.09
CA LEU A 141 -21.42 15.04 -13.49
C LEU A 141 -22.67 15.19 -14.39
N GLU A 142 -23.64 14.29 -14.26
CA GLU A 142 -24.89 14.34 -15.03
C GLU A 142 -25.71 15.61 -14.72
N LYS A 143 -25.90 15.96 -13.44
CA LYS A 143 -26.62 17.18 -13.00
C LYS A 143 -26.05 18.45 -13.62
N TYR A 144 -24.74 18.53 -13.79
CA TYR A 144 -24.05 19.70 -14.34
C TYR A 144 -23.74 19.59 -15.85
N GLY A 145 -24.24 18.55 -16.52
CA GLY A 145 -24.20 18.38 -17.96
C GLY A 145 -22.86 17.88 -18.51
N TYR A 146 -22.17 17.02 -17.77
CA TYR A 146 -20.95 16.33 -18.20
C TYR A 146 -21.24 14.87 -18.53
N ASP A 147 -20.78 14.41 -19.69
CA ASP A 147 -21.04 13.05 -20.20
C ASP A 147 -20.05 11.99 -19.65
N GLY A 148 -19.06 12.40 -18.85
CA GLY A 148 -18.04 11.52 -18.31
C GLY A 148 -17.04 12.24 -17.39
N PRO A 149 -16.12 11.49 -16.76
CA PRO A 149 -15.08 12.07 -15.92
C PRO A 149 -14.08 12.93 -16.71
N PRO A 150 -13.33 13.83 -16.05
CA PRO A 150 -12.31 14.61 -16.71
C PRO A 150 -11.17 13.71 -17.23
N ALA A 151 -10.69 13.98 -18.44
CA ALA A 151 -9.53 13.32 -19.03
C ALA A 151 -8.22 14.08 -18.76
N THR A 152 -8.32 15.33 -18.33
CA THR A 152 -7.17 16.20 -18.04
C THR A 152 -7.36 16.95 -16.71
N TRP A 153 -6.25 17.39 -16.11
CA TRP A 153 -6.29 18.24 -14.91
C TRP A 153 -7.06 19.55 -15.14
N ASP A 154 -6.92 20.17 -16.32
CA ASP A 154 -7.67 21.38 -16.68
C ASP A 154 -9.20 21.15 -16.71
N GLU A 155 -9.62 19.97 -17.19
CA GLU A 155 -11.02 19.57 -17.15
C GLU A 155 -11.48 19.31 -15.72
N LEU A 156 -10.67 18.62 -14.91
CA LEU A 156 -10.95 18.38 -13.49
C LEU A 156 -11.19 19.69 -12.76
N GLU A 157 -10.30 20.67 -12.90
CA GLU A 157 -10.43 21.98 -12.26
C GLU A 157 -11.73 22.70 -12.65
N LYS A 158 -12.05 22.73 -13.95
CA LYS A 158 -13.27 23.37 -14.47
C LYS A 158 -14.53 22.66 -13.98
N MET A 159 -14.53 21.32 -14.02
CA MET A 159 -15.65 20.51 -13.55
C MET A 159 -15.86 20.68 -12.05
N ALA A 160 -14.78 20.52 -11.26
CA ALA A 160 -14.78 20.69 -9.82
C ALA A 160 -15.30 22.07 -9.41
N LYS A 161 -14.78 23.15 -10.00
CA LYS A 161 -15.23 24.52 -9.68
C LYS A 161 -16.70 24.75 -10.01
N LYS A 162 -17.16 24.35 -11.20
CA LYS A 162 -18.58 24.51 -11.60
C LYS A 162 -19.53 23.75 -10.67
N ILE A 163 -19.19 22.51 -10.34
CA ILE A 163 -20.01 21.67 -9.45
C ILE A 163 -20.00 22.26 -8.05
N GLN A 164 -18.82 22.61 -7.53
CA GLN A 164 -18.67 23.21 -6.21
C GLN A 164 -19.49 24.51 -6.07
N ASP A 165 -19.39 25.44 -7.02
CA ASP A 165 -20.10 26.71 -6.96
C ASP A 165 -21.63 26.52 -6.95
N GLY A 166 -22.13 25.51 -7.67
CA GLY A 166 -23.56 25.20 -7.68
C GLY A 166 -24.03 24.44 -6.42
N GLU A 167 -23.27 23.47 -5.93
CA GLU A 167 -23.64 22.72 -4.72
C GLU A 167 -23.51 23.57 -3.45
N ARG A 168 -22.62 24.57 -3.42
CA ARG A 168 -22.45 25.49 -2.28
C ARG A 168 -23.66 26.37 -2.00
N ALA A 169 -24.62 26.47 -2.91
CA ALA A 169 -25.90 27.12 -2.64
C ALA A 169 -26.69 26.41 -1.53
N GLU A 170 -26.55 25.09 -1.41
CA GLU A 170 -27.27 24.25 -0.44
C GLU A 170 -26.34 23.63 0.61
N ASN A 171 -25.07 23.38 0.25
CA ASN A 171 -24.06 22.81 1.12
C ASN A 171 -22.77 23.64 1.10
N PRO A 172 -22.62 24.64 1.99
CA PRO A 172 -21.45 25.52 2.00
C PRO A 172 -20.12 24.78 2.24
N ASP A 173 -20.16 23.57 2.82
CA ASP A 173 -18.99 22.74 3.11
C ASP A 173 -18.57 21.84 1.93
N PHE A 174 -19.23 21.97 0.77
CA PHE A 174 -18.89 21.19 -0.42
C PHE A 174 -17.53 21.61 -1.01
N TRP A 175 -16.71 20.61 -1.36
CA TRP A 175 -15.42 20.77 -2.01
C TRP A 175 -15.38 20.00 -3.33
N GLY A 176 -14.74 20.58 -4.33
CA GLY A 176 -14.68 20.03 -5.69
C GLY A 176 -13.69 18.87 -5.83
N PHE A 177 -12.59 18.88 -5.08
CA PHE A 177 -11.58 17.83 -5.12
C PHE A 177 -10.89 17.67 -3.76
N VAL A 178 -10.67 16.42 -3.34
CA VAL A 178 -9.95 16.08 -2.10
C VAL A 178 -8.89 15.02 -2.40
N TRP A 179 -7.75 15.13 -1.73
CA TRP A 179 -6.55 14.33 -1.97
C TRP A 179 -5.67 14.32 -0.70
N GLN A 180 -4.52 13.64 -0.73
CA GLN A 180 -3.70 13.38 0.46
C GLN A 180 -2.65 14.46 0.70
N GLY A 181 -3.06 15.60 1.27
CA GLY A 181 -2.18 16.77 1.48
C GLY A 181 -1.31 16.80 2.75
N ASN A 182 -1.36 15.76 3.60
CA ASN A 182 -0.56 15.71 4.82
C ASN A 182 0.92 15.44 4.51
N ALA A 183 1.84 15.87 5.38
CA ALA A 183 3.27 15.59 5.25
C ALA A 183 3.62 14.15 5.70
N TYR A 184 3.30 13.17 4.84
CA TYR A 184 3.60 11.74 4.99
C TYR A 184 3.76 11.09 3.61
N GLU A 185 3.99 9.77 3.56
CA GLU A 185 4.26 9.06 2.30
C GLU A 185 3.18 9.22 1.23
N GLY A 186 1.89 9.32 1.60
CA GLY A 186 0.83 9.50 0.60
C GLY A 186 0.97 10.79 -0.22
N LEU A 187 1.57 11.85 0.34
CA LEU A 187 1.84 13.07 -0.44
C LEU A 187 2.94 12.86 -1.48
N THR A 188 3.90 11.95 -1.22
CA THR A 188 4.89 11.53 -2.23
C THR A 188 4.20 10.86 -3.41
N CYS A 189 3.22 9.97 -3.14
CA CYS A 189 2.43 9.31 -4.18
C CYS A 189 1.64 10.32 -5.03
N ASP A 190 0.86 11.20 -4.38
CA ASP A 190 0.08 12.25 -5.07
C ASP A 190 0.99 13.16 -5.92
N ALA A 191 2.13 13.60 -5.38
CA ALA A 191 3.08 14.45 -6.09
C ALA A 191 3.68 13.74 -7.31
N LEU A 192 4.08 12.48 -7.17
CA LEU A 192 4.61 11.68 -8.28
C LEU A 192 3.59 11.55 -9.41
N GLU A 193 2.32 11.34 -9.09
CA GLU A 193 1.24 11.25 -10.08
C GLU A 193 1.07 12.56 -10.86
N TRP A 194 1.07 13.72 -10.18
CA TRP A 194 0.96 15.03 -10.83
C TRP A 194 2.19 15.32 -11.71
N ILE A 195 3.39 15.08 -11.19
CA ILE A 195 4.65 15.33 -11.90
C ILE A 195 4.72 14.43 -13.14
N LYS A 196 4.50 13.12 -12.97
CA LYS A 196 4.61 12.14 -14.06
C LYS A 196 3.57 12.40 -15.14
N SER A 197 2.32 12.65 -14.77
CA SER A 197 1.24 12.94 -15.73
C SER A 197 1.44 14.27 -16.47
N SER A 198 2.20 15.20 -15.90
CA SER A 198 2.60 16.47 -16.54
C SER A 198 3.87 16.34 -17.39
N GLY A 199 4.50 15.15 -17.44
CA GLY A 199 5.74 14.93 -18.19
C GLY A 199 7.02 15.30 -17.44
N GLY A 200 6.94 15.63 -16.14
CA GLY A 200 8.07 16.07 -15.32
C GLY A 200 9.01 14.97 -14.79
N GLY A 201 8.89 13.75 -15.31
CA GLY A 201 9.72 12.60 -14.91
C GLY A 201 9.19 11.82 -13.71
N SER A 202 10.05 11.03 -13.07
CA SER A 202 9.76 10.17 -11.93
C SER A 202 10.45 10.62 -10.63
N ILE A 203 10.87 11.89 -10.53
CA ILE A 203 11.71 12.45 -9.44
C ILE A 203 13.14 11.91 -9.48
N VAL A 204 13.28 10.59 -9.33
CA VAL A 204 14.50 9.81 -9.57
C VAL A 204 14.15 8.75 -10.62
N GLU A 205 14.90 8.73 -11.70
CA GLU A 205 14.69 7.78 -12.80
C GLU A 205 15.28 6.40 -12.46
N PRO A 206 14.88 5.32 -13.18
CA PRO A 206 15.36 3.96 -12.90
C PRO A 206 16.89 3.79 -12.98
N ASP A 207 17.60 4.66 -13.69
CA ASP A 207 19.07 4.65 -13.78
C ASP A 207 19.76 5.46 -12.66
N GLY A 208 18.98 6.00 -11.71
CA GLY A 208 19.44 6.83 -10.61
C GLY A 208 19.60 8.32 -10.95
N MET A 209 19.27 8.74 -12.17
CA MET A 209 19.29 10.17 -12.54
C MET A 209 18.21 10.93 -11.75
N ILE A 210 18.59 12.03 -11.10
CA ILE A 210 17.65 12.94 -10.44
C ILE A 210 17.04 13.88 -11.50
N SER A 211 15.76 13.70 -11.82
CA SER A 211 15.07 14.40 -12.92
C SER A 211 14.16 15.55 -12.48
N ILE A 212 13.88 15.67 -11.19
CA ILE A 212 12.82 16.55 -10.63
C ILE A 212 12.94 18.06 -10.96
N ASN A 213 14.13 18.55 -11.28
CA ASN A 213 14.34 19.98 -11.53
C ASN A 213 14.09 20.34 -13.00
N ASN A 214 12.82 20.46 -13.39
CA ASN A 214 12.36 20.83 -14.73
C ASN A 214 11.05 21.65 -14.68
N ASP A 215 10.72 22.33 -15.78
CA ASP A 215 9.58 23.25 -15.86
C ASP A 215 8.23 22.52 -15.72
N GLU A 216 8.13 21.28 -16.20
CA GLU A 216 6.93 20.45 -16.13
C GLU A 216 6.62 20.04 -14.68
N ALA A 217 7.64 19.66 -13.91
CA ALA A 217 7.50 19.33 -12.49
C ALA A 217 7.16 20.57 -11.66
N VAL A 218 7.78 21.72 -11.94
CA VAL A 218 7.43 23.00 -11.31
C VAL A 218 5.95 23.33 -11.58
N GLY A 219 5.52 23.24 -12.84
CA GLY A 219 4.14 23.52 -13.23
C GLY A 219 3.12 22.57 -12.57
N ALA A 220 3.46 21.29 -12.41
CA ALA A 220 2.61 20.32 -11.72
C ALA A 220 2.40 20.67 -10.24
N LEU A 221 3.47 21.03 -9.54
CA LEU A 221 3.41 21.39 -8.11
C LEU A 221 2.75 22.75 -7.88
N GLU A 222 3.01 23.73 -8.76
CA GLU A 222 2.34 25.04 -8.73
C GLU A 222 0.83 24.89 -8.96
N ARG A 223 0.43 24.02 -9.90
CA ARG A 223 -0.98 23.69 -10.14
C ARG A 223 -1.62 23.08 -8.89
N ALA A 224 -1.01 22.06 -8.29
CA ALA A 224 -1.55 21.43 -7.09
C ALA A 224 -1.68 22.42 -5.92
N ALA A 225 -0.67 23.30 -5.74
CA ALA A 225 -0.72 24.36 -4.74
C ALA A 225 -1.89 25.34 -4.98
N ALA A 226 -2.23 25.62 -6.24
CA ALA A 226 -3.33 26.51 -6.61
C ALA A 226 -4.72 25.92 -6.36
N TRP A 227 -4.85 24.60 -6.17
CA TRP A 227 -6.14 23.98 -5.81
C TRP A 227 -6.56 24.32 -4.38
N ILE A 228 -5.59 24.55 -3.49
CA ILE A 228 -5.81 24.79 -2.06
C ILE A 228 -6.53 26.12 -1.84
N GLY A 229 -7.70 26.07 -1.20
CA GLY A 229 -8.58 27.21 -0.96
C GLY A 229 -9.46 27.58 -2.15
N GLU A 230 -9.27 26.95 -3.31
CA GLU A 230 -10.08 27.16 -4.52
C GLU A 230 -11.06 26.02 -4.74
N ILE A 231 -10.55 24.80 -4.98
CA ILE A 231 -11.35 23.59 -5.20
C ILE A 231 -11.08 22.47 -4.17
N SER A 232 -10.05 22.64 -3.33
CA SER A 232 -9.61 21.73 -2.27
C SER A 232 -9.39 22.45 -0.94
#